data_AF-A0A355PMG6-F1
#
_entry.id   AF-A0A355PMG6-F1
#
_cell.length_a   1.000
_cell.length_b   1.000
_cell.length_c   1.000
_cell.angle_alpha   90.00
_cell.angle_beta   90.00
_cell.angle_gamma   90.00
#
_symmetry.space_group_name_H-M   'P 1'
#
loop_
_entity.id
_entity.type
_entity.pdbx_description
1 polymer ?
#
loop_
_entity_poly.entity_id
_entity_poly.type
_entity_poly.pdbx_seq_one_letter_code
_entity_poly.pdbx_strand_id
1 'polypeptide(L)'
;ILATADRERLGEDLRKLYVALTRARHATWLGLAPLKGLENSALGYLLKGGNALSPEALNNALDKLVEGSEIQIHQPPAPTAERVATVEQNSALGHARTPTRPAKEHWWIASYSALRLSGTLTAPELPPLEPTTAQEATAFEV
;
A
#
# COMPACT_ATOMS: atom_id res chain seq x y z
N ILE A 1 8.50 21.13 13.50
CA ILE A 1 8.23 19.69 13.70
C ILE A 1 7.24 19.18 12.66
N LEU A 2 6.00 19.70 12.60
CA LEU A 2 4.98 19.31 11.60
C LEU A 2 5.48 19.37 10.15
N ALA A 3 6.01 20.51 9.70
CA ALA A 3 6.52 20.65 8.34
C ALA A 3 7.67 19.67 7.98
N THR A 4 8.48 19.28 8.97
CA THR A 4 9.53 18.27 8.80
C THR A 4 8.91 16.89 8.64
N ALA A 5 7.94 16.54 9.49
CA ALA A 5 7.21 15.28 9.42
C ALA A 5 6.44 15.14 8.10
N ASP A 6 5.81 16.21 7.61
CA ASP A 6 5.10 16.20 6.31
C ASP A 6 6.06 15.96 5.15
N ARG A 7 7.25 16.56 5.18
CA ARG A 7 8.30 16.34 4.18
C ARG A 7 8.83 14.91 4.20
N GLU A 8 9.04 14.34 5.40
CA GLU A 8 9.47 12.96 5.55
C GLU A 8 8.40 11.97 5.07
N ARG A 9 7.13 12.21 5.42
CA ARG A 9 5.98 11.46 4.90
C ARG A 9 5.93 11.50 3.39
N LEU A 10 6.01 12.69 2.78
CA LEU A 10 6.01 12.85 1.33
C LEU A 10 7.17 12.11 0.68
N GLY A 11 8.36 12.14 1.29
CA GLY A 11 9.52 11.39 0.81
C GLY A 11 9.27 9.88 0.79
N GLU A 12 8.59 9.34 1.80
CA GLU A 12 8.20 7.93 1.82
C GLU A 12 7.11 7.60 0.80
N ASP A 13 6.12 8.47 0.64
CA ASP A 13 5.06 8.29 -0.37
C ASP A 13 5.62 8.31 -1.80
N LEU A 14 6.65 9.11 -2.06
CA LEU A 14 7.39 9.10 -3.34
C LEU A 14 8.11 7.77 -3.58
N ARG A 15 8.74 7.17 -2.55
CA ARG A 15 9.35 5.83 -2.68
C ARG A 15 8.31 4.76 -2.96
N LYS A 16 7.16 4.80 -2.27
CA LYS A 16 6.04 3.89 -2.51
C LYS A 16 5.50 4.02 -3.93
N LEU A 17 5.31 5.26 -4.41
CA LEU A 17 4.86 5.52 -5.77
C LEU A 17 5.85 4.97 -6.80
N TYR A 18 7.15 5.23 -6.63
CA TYR A 18 8.19 4.68 -7.50
C TYR A 18 8.10 3.15 -7.60
N VAL A 19 8.05 2.46 -6.45
CA VAL A 19 7.94 1.00 -6.42
C VAL A 19 6.65 0.54 -7.11
N ALA A 20 5.51 1.18 -6.86
CA ALA A 20 4.25 0.81 -7.50
C ALA A 20 4.31 0.94 -9.04
N LEU A 21 4.96 2.00 -9.54
CA LEU A 21 5.08 2.25 -10.98
C LEU A 21 6.06 1.28 -11.67
N THR A 22 7.13 0.87 -11.00
CA THR A 22 8.21 0.09 -11.63
C THR A 22 8.12 -1.42 -11.40
N ARG A 23 7.12 -1.92 -10.66
CA ARG A 23 7.02 -3.36 -10.35
C ARG A 23 6.35 -4.20 -11.42
N ALA A 24 5.48 -3.61 -12.25
CA ALA A 24 4.80 -4.37 -13.28
C ALA A 24 5.73 -4.69 -14.45
N ARG A 25 5.63 -5.92 -14.99
CA ARG A 25 6.37 -6.36 -16.18
C ARG A 25 5.66 -6.02 -17.49
N HIS A 26 4.32 -6.00 -17.46
CA HIS A 26 3.50 -5.95 -18.67
C HIS A 26 2.74 -4.63 -18.79
N ALA A 27 2.01 -4.24 -17.76
CA ALA A 27 1.28 -2.96 -17.73
C ALA A 27 1.00 -2.55 -16.29
N THR A 28 0.94 -1.23 -16.08
CA THR A 28 0.56 -0.60 -14.82
C THR A 28 -0.64 0.31 -15.09
N TRP A 29 -1.75 0.11 -14.38
CA TRP A 29 -2.92 0.97 -14.44
C TRP A 29 -2.99 1.82 -13.18
N LEU A 30 -3.23 3.12 -13.35
CA LEU A 30 -3.38 4.06 -12.25
C LEU A 30 -4.73 4.77 -12.35
N GLY A 31 -5.50 4.72 -11.26
CA GLY A 31 -6.70 5.53 -11.12
C GLY A 31 -6.36 6.87 -10.45
N LEU A 32 -6.83 7.97 -11.03
CA LEU A 32 -6.64 9.30 -10.47
C LEU A 32 -7.95 10.09 -10.50
N ALA A 33 -8.19 10.86 -9.44
CA ALA A 33 -9.32 11.77 -9.32
C ALA A 33 -8.88 13.06 -8.60
N PRO A 34 -9.49 14.22 -8.92
CA PRO A 34 -9.18 15.50 -8.29
C PRO A 34 -9.80 15.59 -6.89
N LEU A 35 -9.27 14.78 -5.96
CA LEU A 35 -9.70 14.73 -4.57
C LEU A 35 -9.04 15.84 -3.74
N LYS A 36 -9.68 16.19 -2.61
CA LYS A 36 -9.12 17.17 -1.66
C LYS A 36 -7.73 16.73 -1.18
N GLY A 37 -6.75 17.63 -1.29
CA GLY A 37 -5.38 17.37 -0.83
C GLY A 37 -4.55 16.55 -1.81
N LEU A 38 -4.99 16.37 -3.07
CA LEU A 38 -4.25 15.69 -4.12
C LEU A 38 -2.85 16.29 -4.32
N GLU A 39 -2.71 17.60 -4.19
CA GLU A 39 -1.44 18.34 -4.27
C GLU A 39 -0.39 17.87 -3.24
N ASN A 40 -0.84 17.29 -2.13
CA ASN A 40 0.00 16.77 -1.04
C ASN A 40 0.32 15.27 -1.19
N SER A 41 -0.22 14.63 -2.22
CA SER A 41 0.13 13.26 -2.60
C SER A 41 1.45 13.23 -3.38
N ALA A 42 2.12 12.08 -3.41
CA ALA A 42 3.33 11.90 -4.20
C ALA A 42 3.13 12.26 -5.68
N LEU A 43 2.02 11.83 -6.30
CA LEU A 43 1.74 12.12 -7.70
C LEU A 43 1.42 13.61 -7.92
N GLY A 44 0.59 14.22 -7.08
CA GLY A 44 0.29 15.65 -7.16
C GLY A 44 1.53 16.51 -6.97
N TYR A 45 2.43 16.10 -6.08
CA TYR A 45 3.72 16.74 -5.91
C TYR A 45 4.60 16.63 -7.17
N LEU A 46 4.64 15.48 -7.85
CA LEU A 46 5.38 15.34 -9.12
C LEU A 46 4.77 16.19 -10.24
N LEU A 47 3.45 16.34 -10.27
CA LEU A 47 2.74 17.13 -11.30
C LEU A 47 2.89 18.64 -11.14
N LYS A 48 2.92 19.15 -9.90
CA LYS A 48 2.87 20.60 -9.62
C LYS A 48 3.82 21.11 -8.54
N GLY A 49 4.68 20.27 -7.98
CA GLY A 49 5.66 20.67 -6.96
C GLY A 49 5.04 21.09 -5.63
N GLY A 50 3.87 20.55 -5.27
CA GLY A 50 3.13 20.93 -4.06
C GLY A 50 2.30 22.20 -4.19
N ASN A 51 2.24 22.81 -5.39
CA ASN A 51 1.28 23.88 -5.65
C ASN A 51 -0.15 23.33 -5.75
N ALA A 52 -1.12 24.18 -5.45
CA ALA A 52 -2.54 23.85 -5.56
C ALA A 52 -2.86 23.28 -6.95
N LEU A 53 -3.63 22.18 -6.96
CA LEU A 53 -3.98 21.45 -8.16
C LEU A 53 -5.50 21.38 -8.27
N SER A 54 -6.09 22.35 -8.98
CA SER A 54 -7.53 22.31 -9.29
C SER A 54 -7.84 21.16 -10.25
N PRO A 55 -9.12 20.73 -10.34
CA PRO A 55 -9.54 19.72 -11.33
C PRO A 55 -9.13 20.05 -12.77
N GLU A 56 -9.23 21.30 -13.18
CA GLU A 56 -8.85 21.77 -14.52
C GLU A 56 -7.33 21.80 -14.69
N ALA A 57 -6.61 22.21 -13.65
CA ALA A 57 -5.16 22.20 -13.64
C ALA A 57 -4.60 20.77 -13.67
N LEU A 58 -5.33 19.80 -13.12
CA LEU A 58 -4.96 18.38 -13.15
C LEU A 58 -4.93 17.85 -14.58
N ASN A 59 -6.00 18.02 -15.35
CA ASN A 59 -6.05 17.54 -16.73
C ASN A 59 -4.91 18.13 -17.56
N ASN A 60 -4.69 19.45 -17.47
CA ASN A 60 -3.59 20.10 -18.17
C ASN A 60 -2.20 19.59 -17.72
N ALA A 61 -2.04 19.23 -16.45
CA ALA A 61 -0.78 18.67 -15.96
C ALA A 61 -0.57 17.23 -16.46
N LEU A 62 -1.64 16.44 -16.55
CA LEU A 62 -1.61 15.09 -17.11
C LEU A 62 -1.32 15.11 -18.61
N ASP A 63 -1.94 16.01 -19.37
CA ASP A 63 -1.68 16.16 -20.81
C ASP A 63 -0.20 16.48 -21.08
N LYS A 64 0.39 17.36 -20.27
CA LYS A 64 1.83 17.66 -20.33
C LYS A 64 2.71 16.49 -19.90
N LEU A 65 2.27 15.70 -18.91
CA LEU A 65 3.00 14.52 -18.46
C LEU A 65 3.10 13.47 -19.56
N VAL A 66 2.03 13.30 -20.35
CA VAL A 66 1.99 12.26 -21.38
C VAL A 66 2.62 12.67 -22.70
N GLU A 67 2.82 13.97 -22.91
CA GLU A 67 3.46 14.51 -24.12
C GLU A 67 4.86 13.88 -24.33
N GLY A 68 5.01 13.14 -25.43
CA GLY A 68 6.25 12.45 -25.77
C GLY A 68 6.54 11.15 -24.99
N SER A 69 5.55 10.63 -24.24
CA SER A 69 5.65 9.37 -23.49
C SER A 69 4.74 8.28 -24.09
N GLU A 70 4.89 7.03 -23.62
CA GLU A 70 3.99 5.92 -23.96
C GLU A 70 2.77 5.80 -23.01
N ILE A 71 2.58 6.76 -22.10
CA ILE A 71 1.48 6.75 -21.15
C ILE A 71 0.19 7.16 -21.87
N GLN A 72 -0.88 6.41 -21.64
CA GLN A 72 -2.21 6.74 -22.17
C GLN A 72 -3.16 7.13 -21.04
N ILE A 73 -3.88 8.23 -21.24
CA ILE A 73 -4.95 8.68 -20.36
C ILE A 73 -6.29 8.26 -20.94
N HIS A 74 -7.08 7.59 -20.12
CA HIS A 74 -8.44 7.17 -20.46
C HIS A 74 -9.41 7.71 -19.42
N GLN A 75 -10.58 8.15 -19.87
CA GLN A 75 -11.69 8.39 -18.95
C GLN A 75 -12.19 7.05 -18.41
N PRO A 76 -12.50 6.95 -17.11
CA PRO A 76 -13.07 5.73 -16.56
C PRO A 76 -14.43 5.46 -17.24
N PRO A 77 -14.79 4.17 -17.42
CA PRO A 77 -16.11 3.83 -17.95
C PRO A 77 -17.22 4.36 -17.04
N ALA A 78 -18.39 4.63 -17.62
CA ALA A 78 -19.55 5.06 -16.86
C ALA A 78 -19.90 4.01 -15.78
N PRO A 79 -20.22 4.43 -14.54
CA PRO A 79 -20.63 3.49 -13.49
C PRO A 79 -21.88 2.72 -13.92
N THR A 80 -21.87 1.41 -13.74
CA THR A 80 -23.02 0.52 -13.97
C THR A 80 -23.52 -0.06 -12.65
N ALA A 81 -24.74 -0.59 -12.64
CA ALA A 81 -25.27 -1.36 -11.50
C ALA A 81 -24.75 -2.82 -11.48
N GLU A 82 -23.88 -3.17 -12.41
CA GLU A 82 -23.32 -4.51 -12.55
C GLU A 82 -22.44 -4.81 -11.33
N ARG A 83 -22.67 -5.98 -10.73
CA ARG A 83 -21.82 -6.48 -9.65
C ARG A 83 -20.86 -7.49 -10.22
N VAL A 84 -19.59 -7.41 -9.80
CA VAL A 84 -18.61 -8.45 -10.09
C VAL A 84 -19.16 -9.77 -9.56
N ALA A 85 -19.49 -10.69 -10.46
CA ALA A 85 -19.88 -12.03 -10.07
C ALA A 85 -18.64 -12.75 -9.54
N THR A 86 -18.72 -13.27 -8.32
CA THR A 86 -17.70 -14.19 -7.83
C THR A 86 -17.81 -15.46 -8.66
N VAL A 87 -16.89 -15.63 -9.62
CA VAL A 87 -16.74 -16.92 -10.28
C VAL A 87 -16.17 -17.87 -9.23
N GLU A 88 -16.97 -18.85 -8.80
CA GLU A 88 -16.45 -19.95 -7.99
C GLU A 88 -15.33 -20.63 -8.79
N GLN A 89 -14.08 -20.34 -8.42
CA GLN A 89 -12.92 -21.02 -8.97
C GLN A 89 -12.92 -22.43 -8.39
N ASN A 90 -13.62 -23.33 -9.09
CA ASN A 90 -13.73 -24.75 -8.73
C ASN A 90 -12.45 -25.54 -9.10
N SER A 91 -11.33 -24.85 -9.30
CA SER A 91 -10.02 -25.49 -9.40
C SER A 91 -9.61 -25.93 -8.00
N ALA A 92 -9.44 -27.23 -7.81
CA ALA A 92 -8.84 -27.76 -6.59
C ALA A 92 -7.51 -27.04 -6.33
N LEU A 93 -7.38 -26.42 -5.16
CA LEU A 93 -6.12 -25.82 -4.74
C LEU A 93 -5.02 -26.88 -4.82
N GLY A 94 -3.88 -26.53 -5.40
CA GLY A 94 -2.71 -27.41 -5.38
C GLY A 94 -2.21 -27.64 -3.95
N HIS A 95 -1.40 -28.67 -3.75
CA HIS A 95 -0.77 -28.92 -2.46
C HIS A 95 0.07 -27.73 -2.00
N ALA A 96 -0.01 -27.39 -0.71
CA ALA A 96 0.87 -26.41 -0.09
C ALA A 96 2.33 -26.82 -0.31
N ARG A 97 3.17 -25.88 -0.75
CA ARG A 97 4.60 -26.15 -0.96
C ARG A 97 5.30 -26.26 0.38
N THR A 98 6.04 -27.34 0.60
CA THR A 98 6.91 -27.48 1.78
C THR A 98 8.20 -26.68 1.57
N PRO A 99 8.56 -25.76 2.49
CA PRO A 99 9.83 -25.06 2.41
C PRO A 99 10.98 -26.07 2.52
N THR A 100 11.90 -26.05 1.55
CA THR A 100 13.09 -26.92 1.54
C THR A 100 14.21 -26.41 2.45
N ARG A 101 14.16 -25.13 2.83
CA ARG A 101 15.07 -24.54 3.81
C ARG A 101 14.53 -24.73 5.23
N PRO A 102 15.37 -25.03 6.23
CA PRO A 102 14.95 -24.94 7.62
C PRO A 102 14.52 -23.50 7.94
N ALA A 103 13.41 -23.34 8.66
CA ALA A 103 13.06 -22.07 9.28
C ALA A 103 14.10 -21.80 10.37
N LYS A 104 15.07 -20.93 10.08
CA LYS A 104 16.25 -20.73 10.93
C LYS A 104 15.98 -19.89 12.18
N GLU A 105 14.88 -19.14 12.21
CA GLU A 105 14.60 -18.20 13.29
C GLU A 105 13.18 -18.35 13.79
N HIS A 106 13.05 -18.41 15.12
CA HIS A 106 11.78 -18.20 15.83
C HIS A 106 11.45 -16.71 15.73
N TRP A 107 10.85 -16.32 14.61
CA TRP A 107 10.32 -14.98 14.45
C TRP A 107 9.04 -14.87 15.28
N TRP A 108 8.91 -13.81 16.05
CA TRP A 108 7.73 -13.49 16.84
C TRP A 108 7.19 -12.14 16.38
N ILE A 109 5.87 -11.95 16.51
CA ILE A 109 5.23 -10.65 16.28
C ILE A 109 4.92 -10.05 17.65
N ALA A 110 5.39 -8.82 17.89
CA ALA A 110 5.06 -8.02 19.06
C ALA A 110 3.78 -7.21 18.80
N SER A 111 2.87 -7.13 19.76
CA SER A 111 1.91 -6.03 19.79
C SER A 111 2.64 -4.71 20.09
N TYR A 112 2.08 -3.58 19.67
CA TYR A 112 2.69 -2.26 19.89
C TYR A 112 2.88 -1.95 21.39
N SER A 113 2.02 -2.49 22.24
CA SER A 113 2.10 -2.44 23.70
C SER A 113 3.32 -3.19 24.22
N ALA A 114 3.64 -4.36 23.67
CA ALA A 114 4.79 -5.17 24.07
C ALA A 114 6.14 -4.47 23.79
N LEU A 115 6.23 -3.67 22.72
CA LEU A 115 7.43 -2.87 22.41
C LEU A 115 7.72 -1.79 23.47
N ARG A 116 6.71 -1.34 24.21
CA ARG A 116 6.84 -0.28 25.22
C ARG A 116 7.39 -0.78 26.55
N LEU A 117 7.18 -2.07 26.86
CA LEU A 117 7.64 -2.69 28.11
C LEU A 117 9.09 -3.18 28.00
N SER A 118 9.56 -3.55 26.81
CA SER A 118 10.91 -4.05 26.58
C SER A 118 11.85 -2.96 26.06
N GLY A 119 12.23 -2.02 26.95
CA GLY A 119 13.32 -1.05 26.70
C GLY A 119 14.71 -1.69 26.49
N THR A 120 14.78 -3.02 26.54
CA THR A 120 15.94 -3.84 26.18
C THR A 120 15.42 -4.96 25.27
N LEU A 121 16.01 -5.10 24.08
CA LEU A 121 15.69 -6.12 23.08
C LEU A 121 16.08 -7.53 23.57
N THR A 122 15.38 -8.03 24.58
CA THR A 122 15.51 -9.42 25.00
C THR A 122 14.23 -10.14 24.59
N ALA A 123 14.36 -11.15 23.73
CA ALA A 123 13.25 -12.03 23.39
C ALA A 123 12.68 -12.67 24.67
N PRO A 124 11.35 -12.82 24.81
CA PRO A 124 10.77 -13.50 25.97
C PRO A 124 11.28 -14.95 26.03
N GLU A 125 11.76 -15.37 27.20
CA GLU A 125 12.35 -16.71 27.44
C GLU A 125 11.34 -17.86 27.38
N LEU A 126 10.03 -17.58 27.32
CA LEU A 126 8.98 -18.58 27.21
C LEU A 126 7.88 -18.06 26.26
N PRO A 127 7.52 -18.78 25.19
CA PRO A 127 6.39 -18.38 24.35
C PRO A 127 5.10 -18.51 25.17
N PRO A 128 4.24 -17.49 25.20
CA PRO A 128 2.82 -17.70 25.46
C PRO A 128 2.27 -18.66 24.41
N LEU A 129 1.38 -19.57 24.80
CA LEU A 129 0.70 -20.47 23.87
C LEU A 129 0.08 -19.65 22.73
N GLU A 130 0.48 -19.96 21.49
CA GLU A 130 0.04 -19.20 20.32
C GLU A 130 -1.48 -19.31 20.12
N PRO A 131 -2.19 -18.22 19.83
CA PRO A 131 -3.53 -18.28 19.31
C PRO A 131 -3.50 -18.92 17.92
N THR A 132 -4.19 -20.05 17.77
CA THR A 132 -4.32 -20.82 16.52
C THR A 132 -5.31 -20.21 15.54
N THR A 133 -6.12 -19.24 15.99
CA THR A 133 -7.17 -18.62 15.18
C THR A 133 -7.15 -17.09 15.30
N ALA A 134 -7.50 -16.38 14.23
CA ALA A 134 -7.59 -14.91 14.21
C ALA A 134 -8.53 -14.32 15.28
N GLN A 135 -9.53 -15.08 15.75
CA GLN A 135 -10.42 -14.67 16.85
C GLN A 135 -9.74 -14.72 18.23
N GLU A 136 -8.78 -15.63 18.42
CA GLU A 136 -8.05 -15.78 19.69
C GLU A 136 -7.03 -14.63 19.87
N ALA A 137 -6.57 -14.01 18.77
CA ALA A 137 -5.69 -12.85 18.81
C ALA A 137 -6.40 -11.57 19.32
N THR A 138 -7.72 -11.45 19.11
CA THR A 138 -8.50 -10.28 19.53
C THR A 138 -8.94 -10.35 21.00
N ALA A 139 -8.94 -11.55 21.61
CA ALA A 139 -9.45 -11.77 22.97
C ALA A 139 -8.57 -11.17 24.08
N PHE A 140 -7.32 -10.79 23.78
CA PHE A 140 -6.37 -10.24 24.75
C PHE A 140 -6.27 -8.70 24.74
N GLU A 141 -7.09 -8.02 23.93
CA GLU A 141 -7.23 -6.56 23.95
C GLU A 141 -8.43 -6.16 24.81
N VAL A 142 -8.26 -6.18 26.15
CA VAL A 142 -9.08 -5.42 27.11
C VAL A 142 -8.16 -4.68 28.07
#